data_AF-E9GZA0-F1
#
_entry.id   AF-E9GZA0-F1
#
_cell.length_a   1.000
_cell.length_b   1.000
_cell.length_c   1.000
_cell.angle_alpha   90.00
_cell.angle_beta   90.00
_cell.angle_gamma   90.00
#
_symmetry.space_group_name_H-M   'P 1'
#
loop_
_entity.id
_entity.type
_entity.pdbx_description
1 polymer ?
#
loop_
_entity_poly.entity_id
_entity_poly.type
_entity_poly.pdbx_seq_one_letter_code
_entity_poly.pdbx_strand_id
1 'polypeptide(L)' 'MFWKSKEKIFPTLAAMARDVLAVPATSTSSERAFSRGKLIIDQSRSCLSPEKIRALMCLSSWLK' A
#
# COMPACT_ATOMS: atom_id res chain seq x y z
N MET A 1 -13.64 -9.26 -7.81
CA MET A 1 -14.19 -8.37 -6.77
C MET A 1 -15.70 -8.48 -6.76
N PHE A 2 -16.29 -9.01 -5.67
CA PHE A 2 -17.74 -9.19 -5.54
C PHE A 2 -18.52 -7.86 -5.68
N TRP A 3 -18.11 -6.83 -4.94
CA TRP A 3 -18.77 -5.51 -4.96
C TRP A 3 -18.68 -4.82 -6.33
N LYS A 4 -17.59 -5.03 -7.08
CA LYS A 4 -17.45 -4.52 -8.45
C LYS A 4 -18.48 -5.14 -9.41
N SER A 5 -18.80 -6.43 -9.24
CA SER A 5 -19.81 -7.11 -10.05
C SER A 5 -21.25 -6.72 -9.66
N LYS A 6 -21.45 -6.20 -8.44
CA LYS A 6 -22.77 -5.79 -7.91
C LYS A 6 -23.03 -4.29 -8.02
N GLU A 7 -22.09 -3.50 -8.53
CA GLU A 7 -22.19 -2.04 -8.66
C GLU A 7 -23.43 -1.59 -9.44
N LYS A 8 -23.84 -2.31 -10.49
CA LYS A 8 -25.05 -1.98 -11.26
C LYS A 8 -26.36 -2.17 -10.49
N ILE A 9 -26.37 -3.08 -9.51
CA ILE A 9 -27.57 -3.45 -8.75
C ILE A 9 -27.62 -2.65 -7.44
N PHE A 10 -26.45 -2.38 -6.85
CA PHE A 10 -26.31 -1.64 -5.59
C PHE A 10 -25.19 -0.59 -5.69
N PRO A 11 -25.40 0.51 -6.45
CA PRO A 11 -24.34 1.48 -6.74
C PRO A 11 -23.80 2.16 -5.47
N THR A 12 -24.69 2.61 -4.58
CA THR A 12 -24.31 3.27 -3.33
C THR A 12 -23.62 2.31 -2.36
N LEU A 13 -24.16 1.11 -2.19
CA LEU A 13 -23.58 0.12 -1.27
C LEU A 13 -22.22 -0.39 -1.78
N ALA A 14 -22.09 -0.60 -3.10
CA ALA A 14 -20.81 -0.97 -3.70
C ALA A 14 -19.76 0.13 -3.57
N ALA A 15 -20.15 1.41 -3.63
CA ALA A 15 -19.25 2.53 -3.34
C ALA A 15 -18.79 2.51 -1.87
N MET A 16 -19.73 2.44 -0.92
CA MET A 16 -19.40 2.38 0.51
C MET A 16 -18.54 1.16 0.86
N ALA A 17 -18.84 -0.01 0.27
CA ALA A 17 -18.05 -1.21 0.50
C ALA A 17 -16.63 -1.07 -0.04
N ARG A 18 -16.40 -0.35 -1.15
CA ARG A 18 -15.04 -0.06 -1.63
C ARG A 18 -14.30 0.83 -0.64
N ASP A 19 -14.95 1.87 -0.13
CA ASP A 19 -14.31 2.80 0.80
C ASP A 19 -13.97 2.11 2.14
N VAL A 20 -14.91 1.35 2.70
CA VAL A 20 -14.73 0.66 3.98
C VAL A 20 -13.73 -0.50 3.88
N LEU A 21 -13.79 -1.30 2.81
CA LEU A 21 -12.92 -2.47 2.66
C LEU A 21 -11.53 -2.12 2.09
N ALA A 22 -11.35 -0.94 1.50
CA ALA A 22 -10.03 -0.44 1.09
C ALA A 22 -9.15 -0.09 2.29
N VAL A 23 -9.76 0.21 3.44
CA VAL A 23 -9.02 0.44 4.69
C VAL A 23 -8.48 -0.92 5.17
N PRO A 24 -7.15 -1.10 5.26
CA PRO A 24 -6.60 -2.32 5.81
C PRO A 24 -7.01 -2.45 7.28
N ALA A 25 -7.62 -3.59 7.64
CA ALA A 25 -8.12 -3.84 9.00
C ALA A 25 -7.01 -3.92 10.07
N THR A 26 -5.74 -3.99 9.66
CA THR A 26 -4.59 -4.13 10.57
C THR A 26 -3.39 -3.31 10.10
N SER A 27 -2.53 -2.91 11.04
CA SER A 27 -1.22 -2.29 10.79
C SER A 27 -0.25 -3.20 10.05
N THR A 28 -0.55 -4.49 9.90
CA THR A 28 0.33 -5.47 9.23
C THR A 28 0.81 -5.01 7.84
N SER A 29 -0.02 -4.25 7.11
CA SER A 29 0.37 -3.68 5.80
C SER A 29 1.46 -2.60 5.94
N SER A 30 1.32 -1.70 6.91
CA SER A 30 2.33 -0.67 7.19
C SER A 30 3.58 -1.27 7.80
N GLU A 31 3.47 -2.24 8.72
CA GLU A 31 4.61 -2.97 9.30
C GLU A 31 5.40 -3.75 8.24
N ARG A 32 4.72 -4.35 7.25
CA ARG A 32 5.39 -4.98 6.11
C ARG A 32 6.09 -3.96 5.23
N ALA A 33 5.49 -2.79 4.98
CA ALA A 33 6.13 -1.70 4.25
C ALA A 33 7.37 -1.17 5.00
N PHE A 34 7.28 -0.98 6.32
CA PHE A 34 8.40 -0.56 7.15
C PHE A 34 9.50 -1.63 7.24
N SER A 35 9.14 -2.92 7.31
CA SER A 35 10.13 -4.01 7.33
C SER A 35 10.90 -4.11 6.02
N ARG A 36 10.20 -3.98 4.87
CA ARG A 36 10.86 -3.88 3.55
C ARG A 36 11.73 -2.63 3.45
N GLY A 37 11.24 -1.50 3.96
CA GLY A 37 12.01 -0.27 4.04
C GLY A 37 13.28 -0.42 4.88
N LYS A 38 13.19 -1.09 6.03
CA LYS A 38 14.32 -1.36 6.92
C LYS A 38 15.38 -2.22 6.24
N LEU A 39 14.98 -3.22 5.45
CA LEU A 39 15.90 -4.05 4.66
C LEU A 39 16.63 -3.22 3.58
N ILE A 40 15.92 -2.33 2.88
CA ILE A 40 16.51 -1.42 1.89
C ILE A 40 17.47 -0.43 2.56
N ILE A 41 17.11 0.08 3.74
CA ILE A 41 17.93 1.00 4.53
C ILE A 41 19.20 0.29 5.02
N ASP A 42 19.09 -0.95 5.49
CA ASP A 42 20.22 -1.75 5.99
C ASP A 42 21.20 -2.09 4.85
N GLN A 43 20.71 -2.48 3.67
CA GLN A 43 21.55 -2.77 2.49
C GLN A 43 22.11 -1.51 1.78
N SER A 44 21.39 -0.38 1.79
CA SER A 44 21.81 0.86 1.09
C SER A 44 22.55 1.86 1.95
N ARG A 45 22.80 1.56 3.23
CA ARG A 45 23.54 2.43 4.17
C ARG A 45 25.00 2.70 3.76
N SER A 46 25.49 2.03 2.73
CA SER A 46 26.80 2.32 2.14
C SER A 46 26.82 3.55 1.22
N CYS A 47 25.70 4.03 0.65
CA CYS A 47 25.76 5.12 -0.34
C CYS A 47 24.50 6.00 -0.59
N LEU A 48 23.33 5.77 0.02
CA LEU A 48 22.11 6.55 -0.31
C LEU A 48 21.56 7.41 0.84
N SER A 49 21.20 8.65 0.50
CA SER A 49 20.52 9.57 1.41
C SER A 49 19.09 9.10 1.73
N PRO A 50 18.57 9.38 2.95
CA PRO A 50 17.26 8.92 3.41
C PRO A 50 16.09 9.40 2.51
N GLU A 51 16.24 10.54 1.83
CA GLU A 51 15.26 11.03 0.86
C GLU A 51 15.15 10.12 -0.37
N LYS A 52 16.28 9.65 -0.91
CA LYS A 52 16.30 8.74 -2.07
C LYS A 52 15.66 7.40 -1.73
N ILE A 53 15.84 6.93 -0.49
CA ILE A 53 15.22 5.68 -0.01
C ILE A 53 13.70 5.81 0.04
N ARG A 54 13.16 6.94 0.52
CA ARG A 54 11.71 7.19 0.51
C ARG A 54 11.15 7.22 -0.90
N ALA A 55 11.84 7.89 -1.83
CA ALA A 55 11.45 7.94 -3.24
C ALA A 55 11.43 6.54 -3.87
N LEU A 56 12.45 5.71 -3.59
CA LEU A 56 12.52 4.32 -4.05
C LEU A 56 11.41 3.43 -3.46
N MET A 57 11.11 3.58 -2.16
CA MET A 57 10.01 2.86 -1.53
C MET A 57 8.67 3.21 -2.17
N CYS A 58 8.37 4.50 -2.36
CA CYS A 58 7.19 4.94 -3.09
C CYS A 58 7.17 4.33 -4.49
N LEU A 59 8.22 4.52 -5.29
CA LEU A 59 8.29 4.00 -6.66
C LEU A 59 8.05 2.49 -6.72
N SER A 60 8.64 1.73 -5.78
CA SER A 60 8.44 0.28 -5.68
C SER A 60 7.02 -0.14 -5.26
N SER A 61 6.29 0.75 -4.57
CA SER A 61 4.88 0.55 -4.20
C SER A 61 3.93 0.88 -5.35
N TRP A 62 4.29 1.85 -6.21
CA TRP A 62 3.49 2.26 -7.37
C TRP A 62 3.67 1.35 -8.59
N LEU A 63 4.85 0.75 -8.76
CA LEU A 63 5.17 -0.19 -9.84
C LEU A 63 4.60 -1.61 -9.61
N LYS A 64 3.98 -1.86 -8.46
CA LYS A 64 3.44 -3.16 -8.07
C LYS A 64 1.95 -3.24 -8.32
#